data_AF-A0A831NKA5-F1
#
_entry.id   AF-A0A831NKA5-F1
#
_cell.length_a   1.000
_cell.length_b   1.000
_cell.length_c   1.000
_cell.angle_alpha   90.00
_cell.angle_beta   90.00
_cell.angle_gamma   90.00
#
_symmetry.space_group_name_H-M   'P 1'
#
loop_
_entity.id
_entity.type
_entity.pdbx_description
1 polymer ?
#
loop_
_entity_poly.entity_id
_entity_poly.type
_entity_poly.pdbx_seq_one_letter_code
_entity_poly.pdbx_strand_id
1 'polypeptide(L)'
;MFKIITYVPVEDAEKVRQAMGDAGAGVLGNYHHASFSTRGIGRFIPSAGAHPAIGKIGKLEEVEEEKIEVICQKEKVKEVVAVIRKTHPYEEIPLEIYQLINGEQFGG
;
A
#
# COMPACT_ATOMS: atom_id res chain seq x y z
N MET A 1 6.04 -15.84 -3.79
CA MET A 1 6.12 -14.36 -3.88
C MET A 1 4.82 -13.78 -3.35
N PHE A 2 4.82 -12.49 -2.98
CA PHE A 2 3.62 -11.79 -2.54
C PHE A 2 3.42 -10.51 -3.34
N LYS A 3 2.16 -10.11 -3.51
CA LYS A 3 1.78 -8.75 -3.92
C LYS A 3 1.24 -8.03 -2.70
N ILE A 4 1.77 -6.85 -2.41
CA ILE A 4 1.30 -5.99 -1.33
C ILE A 4 0.66 -4.77 -1.98
N ILE A 5 -0.54 -4.41 -1.54
CA ILE A 5 -1.32 -3.28 -2.04
C ILE A 5 -1.72 -2.42 -0.86
N THR A 6 -1.60 -1.10 -1.00
CA THR A 6 -2.14 -0.11 -0.06
C THR A 6 -2.69 1.10 -0.80
N TYR A 7 -3.47 1.94 -0.12
CA TYR A 7 -4.21 3.06 -0.71
C TYR A 7 -3.90 4.30 0.10
N VAL A 8 -3.26 5.28 -0.52
CA VAL A 8 -2.64 6.42 0.17
C VAL A 8 -3.10 7.71 -0.49
N PRO A 9 -3.39 8.79 0.27
CA PRO A 9 -3.51 10.14 -0.31
C PRO A 9 -2.37 10.44 -1.28
N VAL A 10 -2.68 11.09 -2.41
CA VAL A 10 -1.68 11.41 -3.45
C VAL A 10 -0.48 12.16 -2.86
N GLU A 11 -0.70 13.05 -1.88
CA GLU A 11 0.35 13.86 -1.24
C GLU A 11 1.36 13.02 -0.42
N ASP A 12 0.94 11.87 0.10
CA ASP A 12 1.77 10.97 0.93
C ASP A 12 2.29 9.75 0.14
N ALA A 13 1.77 9.51 -1.07
CA ALA A 13 2.02 8.29 -1.84
C ALA A 13 3.52 8.05 -2.13
N GLU A 14 4.27 9.11 -2.43
CA GLU A 14 5.71 8.99 -2.73
C GLU A 14 6.52 8.55 -1.50
N LYS A 15 6.22 9.14 -0.33
CA LYS A 15 6.86 8.78 0.93
C LYS A 15 6.59 7.32 1.29
N VAL A 16 5.36 6.84 1.08
CA VAL A 16 5.02 5.43 1.33
C VAL A 16 5.72 4.51 0.33
N ARG A 17 5.73 4.84 -0.97
CA ARG A 17 6.46 4.08 -2.00
C ARG A 17 7.94 3.93 -1.68
N GLN A 18 8.63 5.03 -1.35
CA GLN A 18 10.05 5.00 -1.00
C GLN A 18 10.29 4.08 0.19
N ALA A 19 9.50 4.24 1.25
CA ALA A 19 9.64 3.42 2.45
C ALA A 19 9.44 1.92 2.16
N MET A 20 8.46 1.58 1.32
CA MET A 20 8.25 0.19 0.87
C MET A 20 9.48 -0.36 0.12
N GLY A 21 10.05 0.42 -0.80
CA GLY A 21 11.25 0.05 -1.54
C GLY A 21 12.48 -0.11 -0.65
N ASP A 22 12.70 0.83 0.28
CA ASP A 22 13.81 0.79 1.23
C ASP A 22 13.74 -0.43 2.17
N ALA A 23 12.52 -0.87 2.50
CA ALA A 23 12.27 -2.11 3.25
C ALA A 23 12.46 -3.39 2.42
N GLY A 24 12.80 -3.27 1.13
CA GLY A 24 13.09 -4.38 0.23
C GLY A 24 11.90 -4.88 -0.60
N ALA A 25 10.82 -4.10 -0.72
CA ALA A 25 9.79 -4.37 -1.71
C ALA A 25 10.25 -3.96 -3.12
N GLY A 26 9.63 -4.53 -4.15
CA GLY A 26 9.89 -4.15 -5.54
C GLY A 26 11.25 -4.62 -6.08
N VAL A 27 11.83 -5.66 -5.49
CA VAL A 27 13.04 -6.31 -6.03
C VAL A 27 12.63 -7.36 -7.06
N LEU A 28 12.95 -7.11 -8.33
CA LEU A 28 12.66 -7.98 -9.47
C LEU A 28 13.91 -8.07 -10.36
N GLY A 29 14.64 -9.20 -10.28
CA GLY A 29 15.91 -9.33 -10.98
C GLY A 29 16.90 -8.24 -10.56
N ASN A 30 17.34 -7.42 -11.52
CA ASN A 30 18.27 -6.30 -11.30
C ASN A 30 17.57 -4.97 -10.98
N TYR A 31 16.24 -4.96 -10.84
CA TYR A 31 15.45 -3.77 -10.53
C TYR A 31 15.11 -3.74 -9.03
N HIS A 32 15.19 -2.56 -8.43
CA HIS A 32 14.81 -2.27 -7.05
C HIS A 32 13.72 -1.18 -7.04
N HIS A 33 12.99 -1.06 -5.92
CA HIS A 33 11.89 -0.08 -5.73
C HIS A 33 10.80 -0.15 -6.80
N ALA A 34 10.67 -1.28 -7.51
CA ALA A 34 9.64 -1.45 -8.54
C ALA A 34 8.24 -1.46 -7.90
N SER A 35 7.42 -0.50 -8.30
CA SER A 35 6.04 -0.37 -7.86
C SER A 35 5.16 0.07 -9.03
N PHE A 36 3.87 -0.22 -8.94
CA PHE A 36 2.86 0.31 -9.84
C PHE A 36 1.87 1.14 -9.04
N SER A 37 1.32 2.19 -9.63
CA SER A 37 0.32 3.03 -8.97
C SER A 37 -0.83 3.35 -9.88
N THR A 38 -2.04 3.37 -9.32
CA THR A 38 -3.27 3.79 -10.00
C THR A 38 -3.98 4.82 -9.15
N ARG A 39 -4.36 5.95 -9.76
CA ARG A 39 -5.14 6.99 -9.08
C ARG A 39 -6.62 6.61 -9.01
N GLY A 40 -7.26 6.94 -7.90
CA GLY A 40 -8.69 6.74 -7.68
C GLY A 40 -9.24 7.67 -6.59
N ILE A 41 -10.52 7.52 -6.29
CA ILE A 41 -11.20 8.26 -5.21
C ILE A 41 -11.56 7.29 -4.09
N GLY A 42 -10.91 7.46 -2.94
CA GLY A 42 -11.27 6.81 -1.68
C GLY A 42 -12.48 7.49 -1.06
N ARG A 43 -13.36 6.71 -0.42
CA ARG A 43 -14.57 7.22 0.24
C ARG A 43 -14.76 6.58 1.59
N PHE A 44 -15.00 7.41 2.60
CA PHE A 44 -15.26 6.93 3.96
C PHE A 44 -16.08 7.93 4.77
N ILE A 45 -16.69 7.45 5.85
CA ILE A 45 -17.36 8.27 6.87
C ILE A 45 -16.67 7.96 8.20
N PRO A 46 -15.91 8.89 8.78
CA PRO A 46 -15.28 8.66 10.07
C PRO A 46 -16.33 8.48 11.18
N SER A 47 -16.26 7.36 11.89
CA SER A 47 -17.14 7.05 13.03
C SER A 47 -16.77 7.87 14.27
N ALA A 48 -17.68 7.99 15.24
CA ALA A 48 -17.50 8.85 16.42
C ALA A 48 -16.22 8.62 17.25
N GLY A 49 -15.60 7.43 17.17
CA GLY A 49 -14.34 7.11 17.85
C GLY A 49 -13.07 7.23 16.99
N ALA A 50 -13.18 7.68 15.74
CA ALA A 50 -12.05 7.77 14.83
C ALA A 50 -11.22 9.04 15.07
N HIS A 51 -9.91 8.98 14.80
CA HIS A 51 -9.03 10.15 14.72
C HIS A 51 -8.54 10.33 13.28
N PRO A 52 -9.44 10.75 12.36
CA PRO A 52 -9.09 10.76 10.94
C PRO A 52 -8.00 11.79 10.67
N ALA A 53 -6.96 11.39 9.94
CA ALA A 53 -5.97 12.32 9.43
C ALA A 53 -6.60 13.32 8.43
N ILE A 54 -7.66 12.90 7.73
CA ILE A 54 -8.38 13.70 6.74
C ILE A 54 -9.89 13.62 7.01
N GLY A 55 -10.54 14.78 7.05
CA GLY A 55 -12.01 14.87 7.10
C GLY A 55 -12.60 15.04 8.50
N LYS A 56 -13.93 14.92 8.60
CA LYS A 56 -14.69 15.17 9.84
C LYS A 56 -15.59 13.99 10.23
N ILE A 57 -15.73 13.79 11.54
CA ILE A 57 -16.64 12.77 12.11
C ILE A 57 -18.05 12.91 11.56
N GLY A 58 -18.63 11.79 11.12
CA GLY A 58 -20.01 11.69 10.62
C GLY A 58 -20.24 12.29 9.23
N LYS A 59 -19.20 12.81 8.57
CA LYS A 59 -19.29 13.39 7.23
C LYS A 59 -18.71 12.42 6.20
N LEU A 60 -19.36 12.30 5.04
CA LEU A 60 -18.78 11.63 3.88
C LEU A 60 -17.59 12.44 3.38
N GLU A 61 -16.46 11.77 3.24
CA GLU A 61 -15.25 12.34 2.68
C GLU A 61 -14.87 11.58 1.41
N GLU A 62 -14.37 12.33 0.44
CA GLU A 62 -13.83 11.82 -0.83
C GLU A 62 -12.40 12.34 -0.97
N VAL A 63 -11.44 11.45 -1.19
CA VAL A 63 -10.01 11.79 -1.22
C VAL A 63 -9.39 11.22 -2.49
N GLU A 64 -8.57 12.01 -3.19
CA GLU A 64 -7.72 11.48 -4.26
C GLU A 64 -6.61 10.61 -3.65
N GLU A 65 -6.58 9.35 -4.05
CA GLU A 65 -5.66 8.35 -3.54
C GLU A 65 -4.92 7.65 -4.66
N GLU A 66 -3.71 7.18 -4.36
CA GLU A 66 -2.96 6.23 -5.18
C GLU A 66 -3.05 4.85 -4.53
N LYS A 67 -3.59 3.89 -5.29
CA LYS A 67 -3.41 2.47 -5.04
C LYS A 67 -1.98 2.12 -5.43
N ILE A 68 -1.12 1.85 -4.45
CA ILE A 68 0.27 1.45 -4.65
C ILE A 68 0.35 -0.06 -4.56
N GLU A 69 0.99 -0.69 -5.54
CA GLU A 69 1.16 -2.14 -5.60
C GLU A 69 2.64 -2.50 -5.80
N VAL A 70 3.14 -3.45 -5.01
CA VAL A 70 4.52 -3.95 -5.10
C VAL A 70 4.57 -5.46 -5.05
N ILE A 71 5.59 -6.02 -5.70
CA ILE A 71 5.97 -7.42 -5.50
C ILE A 71 6.94 -7.51 -4.32
N CYS A 72 6.81 -8.53 -3.50
CA CYS A 72 7.63 -8.71 -2.30
C CYS A 72 8.02 -10.18 -2.11
N GLN A 73 9.28 -10.41 -1.76
CA GLN A 73 9.74 -11.73 -1.29
C GLN A 73 9.12 -12.05 0.07
N LYS A 74 8.88 -13.34 0.34
CA LYS A 74 8.15 -13.79 1.53
C LYS A 74 8.84 -13.34 2.83
N GLU A 75 10.16 -13.33 2.83
CA GLU A 75 11.00 -13.00 3.99
C GLU A 75 10.90 -11.50 4.33
N LYS A 76 10.59 -10.66 3.34
CA LYS A 76 10.49 -9.20 3.46
C LYS A 76 9.09 -8.69 3.76
N VAL A 77 8.05 -9.52 3.59
CA VAL A 77 6.65 -9.08 3.79
C VAL A 77 6.44 -8.44 5.16
N LYS A 78 6.94 -9.05 6.25
CA LYS A 78 6.75 -8.51 7.60
C LYS A 78 7.39 -7.13 7.78
N GLU A 79 8.58 -6.95 7.24
CA GLU A 79 9.34 -5.70 7.31
C GLU A 79 8.65 -4.59 6.50
N VAL A 80 8.23 -4.90 5.28
CA VAL A 80 7.50 -3.97 4.41
C VAL A 80 6.16 -3.54 5.03
N VAL A 81 5.40 -4.48 5.59
CA VAL A 81 4.13 -4.17 6.28
C VAL A 81 4.35 -3.28 7.51
N ALA A 82 5.41 -3.53 8.28
CA ALA A 82 5.73 -2.70 9.43
C ALA A 82 6.08 -1.26 9.01
N VAL A 83 6.83 -1.10 7.91
CA VAL A 83 7.16 0.22 7.37
C VAL A 83 5.93 0.94 6.82
N ILE A 84 5.06 0.27 6.06
CA ILE A 84 3.79 0.85 5.62
C ILE A 84 3.02 1.38 6.84
N ARG A 85 2.87 0.56 7.88
CA ARG A 85 2.17 0.96 9.12
C ARG A 85 2.78 2.18 9.81
N LYS A 86 4.09 2.38 9.68
CA LYS A 86 4.80 3.49 10.29
C LYS A 86 4.72 4.78 9.46
N THR A 87 4.67 4.67 8.14
CA THR A 87 4.78 5.84 7.24
C THR A 87 3.46 6.35 6.72
N HIS A 88 2.43 5.49 6.71
CA HIS A 88 1.10 5.81 6.22
C HIS A 88 0.41 6.88 7.09
N PRO A 89 -0.32 7.84 6.50
CA PRO A 89 -0.97 8.93 7.24
C PRO A 89 -2.20 8.48 8.05
N TYR A 90 -2.92 7.45 7.58
CA TYR A 90 -4.12 6.95 8.26
C TYR A 90 -3.80 6.04 9.45
N GLU A 91 -4.62 6.13 10.50
CA GLU A 91 -4.60 5.25 11.67
C GLU A 91 -4.94 3.81 11.29
N GLU A 92 -6.05 3.63 10.57
CA GLU A 92 -6.47 2.35 10.02
C GLU A 92 -6.08 2.28 8.54
N ILE A 93 -5.18 1.35 8.22
CA ILE A 93 -4.48 1.33 6.92
C ILE A 93 -5.08 0.23 6.04
N PRO A 94 -5.66 0.59 4.89
CA PRO A 94 -6.06 -0.37 3.87
C PRO A 94 -4.83 -1.12 3.36
N LEU A 95 -4.80 -2.44 3.57
CA LEU A 95 -3.69 -3.29 3.19
C LEU A 95 -4.21 -4.64 2.66
N GLU A 96 -3.82 -4.98 1.43
CA GLU A 96 -4.09 -6.28 0.83
C GLU A 96 -2.78 -7.02 0.59
N ILE A 97 -2.73 -8.30 0.93
CA ILE A 97 -1.56 -9.15 0.74
C ILE A 97 -2.00 -10.42 0.03
N TYR A 98 -1.55 -10.58 -1.22
CA TYR A 98 -1.85 -11.75 -2.03
C TYR A 98 -0.62 -12.63 -2.16
N GLN A 99 -0.75 -13.92 -1.85
CA GLN A 99 0.26 -14.89 -2.24
C GLN A 99 0.18 -15.07 -3.76
N LEU A 100 1.29 -14.84 -4.44
CA LEU A 100 1.43 -15.08 -5.86
C LEU A 100 1.96 -16.48 -6.09
N ILE A 101 1.26 -17.23 -6.93
CA ILE A 101 1.67 -18.53 -7.45
C ILE A 101 2.41 -18.28 -8.76
N ASN A 102 3.51 -19.00 -8.99
CA ASN A 102 4.31 -18.80 -10.20
C ASN A 102 3.51 -19.26 -11.43
N GLY A 103 3.34 -18.36 -12.41
CA GLY A 103 2.67 -18.63 -13.68
C GLY A 103 3.40 -19.66 -14.55
N GLU A 104 4.70 -19.85 -14.35
CA GLU A 104 5.47 -20.90 -15.05
C GLU A 104 4.96 -22.31 -14.73
N GLN A 105 4.25 -22.50 -13.61
CA GLN A 105 3.59 -23.78 -13.30
C GLN A 105 2.32 -24.02 -14.13
N PHE A 106 1.85 -23.01 -14.86
CA PHE A 106 0.63 -23.02 -15.66
C PHE A 106 0.88 -22.76 -17.15
N GLY A 107 2.15 -22.73 -17.60
CA GLY A 107 2.52 -22.48 -19.00
C GLY A 107 3.45 -23.54 -19.56
N GLY A 108 3.02 -24.18 -20.65
CA GLY A 108 3.87 -24.88 -21.61
C GLY A 108 4.38 -23.97 -22.71
#